data_AF-A0A7K6R9W1-F1
#
_entry.id   AF-A0A7K6R9W1-F1
#
_cell.length_a   1.000
_cell.length_b   1.000
_cell.length_c   1.000
_cell.angle_alpha   90.00
_cell.angle_beta   90.00
_cell.angle_gamma   90.00
#
_symmetry.space_group_name_H-M   'P 1'
#
loop_
_entity.id
_entity.type
_entity.pdbx_description
1 polymer ?
#
loop_
_entity_poly.entity_id
_entity_poly.type
_entity_poly.pdbx_seq_one_letter_code
_entity_poly.pdbx_strand_id
1 'polypeptide(L)'
;WRHIACGKLQLSRELAWLYFELFRGLLGPDPPRRLRWAEAEAACASAEELERERSKARVRTGLRRGGAPRPGLGGSPAQPDSSLSPVLQLSVDTLQFLLFLYVQQLHKVSLRRSLLGDEWPSPRTKSPSLTGKSAGGSKNWNEQEHHAFVQSHLLDLLELLLEPEQLSNSSHCTSSSLVSSEAVCALSFLLEGTVSSSGTVRPLHELALWQPCHGHNGYSKVARAFSLGKLESWLRSALTANPLGMTACLRAGRKLAWAQQVEGTTRRAKIACSARVVPQVSPMVVMSQVCRQTLAKSSDTLVGAHVRIHRCNESFIYLLSVTIEKCRNSTLVLGPVETSVHVQSCDSVRVIVVCHRLALAATTGCTFYTLTPTQPLILSGNQAVSFAPFHTHYPMLEDHMAQVGLATLPNYWDSPMLVCRDSGDTGVFRLLPPSDFYPFVVPFEMEGDTTETPGGLPQEYQEALRQREQKVQVWQRTVKEAGLTRDQRKQFQMLVENKFYEWLVQTGNRQQLDSLVPPAMGSKQAAG
;
A
#
# COMPACT_ATOMS: atom_id res chain seq x y z
N TRP A 1 8.94 -21.88 -7.09
CA TRP A 1 9.10 -20.55 -7.73
C TRP A 1 10.56 -20.25 -8.12
N ARG A 2 11.50 -20.07 -7.18
CA ARG A 2 12.92 -19.73 -7.47
C ARG A 2 13.56 -20.53 -8.63
N HIS A 3 13.40 -21.85 -8.63
CA HIS A 3 13.92 -22.71 -9.70
C HIS A 3 13.40 -22.30 -11.10
N ILE A 4 12.12 -21.96 -11.22
CA ILE A 4 11.51 -21.53 -12.48
C ILE A 4 11.92 -20.09 -12.80
N ALA A 5 11.78 -19.17 -11.84
CA ALA A 5 12.07 -17.75 -12.02
C ALA A 5 13.53 -17.50 -12.43
N CYS A 6 14.49 -18.07 -11.69
CA CYS A 6 15.90 -17.85 -11.97
C CYS A 6 16.43 -18.80 -13.05
N GLY A 7 16.02 -20.07 -13.04
CA GLY A 7 16.55 -21.07 -13.97
C GLY A 7 15.94 -21.00 -15.37
N LYS A 8 14.62 -20.78 -15.47
CA LYS A 8 13.91 -20.78 -16.75
C LYS A 8 13.62 -19.37 -17.26
N LEU A 9 13.17 -18.47 -16.38
CA LEU A 9 12.81 -17.10 -16.76
C LEU A 9 13.99 -16.12 -16.67
N GLN A 10 15.16 -16.57 -16.19
CA GLN A 10 16.37 -15.76 -16.05
C GLN A 10 16.19 -14.47 -15.23
N LEU A 11 15.24 -14.48 -14.27
CA LEU A 11 15.04 -13.38 -13.34
C LEU A 11 16.14 -13.38 -12.27
N SER A 12 16.55 -12.19 -11.84
CA SER A 12 17.39 -12.07 -10.65
C SER A 12 16.65 -12.64 -9.43
N ARG A 13 17.42 -13.12 -8.44
CA ARG A 13 16.84 -13.68 -7.21
C ARG A 13 16.02 -12.63 -6.45
N GLU A 14 16.49 -11.39 -6.42
CA GLU A 14 15.80 -10.25 -5.80
C GLU A 14 14.44 -10.01 -6.47
N LEU A 15 14.40 -9.99 -7.82
CA LEU A 15 13.15 -9.77 -8.55
C LEU A 15 12.18 -10.95 -8.42
N ALA A 16 12.70 -12.19 -8.45
CA ALA A 16 11.89 -13.38 -8.19
C ALA A 16 11.26 -13.30 -6.79
N TRP A 17 12.04 -12.93 -5.78
CA TRP A 17 11.54 -12.73 -4.43
C TRP A 17 10.49 -11.62 -4.36
N LEU A 18 10.76 -10.48 -5.01
CA LEU A 18 9.84 -9.36 -5.07
C LEU A 18 8.46 -9.79 -5.57
N TYR A 19 8.34 -10.53 -6.68
CA TYR A 19 7.02 -11.00 -7.15
C TYR A 19 6.30 -11.88 -6.13
N PHE A 20 7.03 -12.76 -5.45
CA PHE A 20 6.46 -13.65 -4.44
C PHE A 20 5.98 -12.88 -3.21
N GLU A 21 6.77 -11.92 -2.75
CA GLU A 21 6.44 -11.03 -1.64
C GLU A 21 5.29 -10.08 -1.99
N LEU A 22 5.29 -9.54 -3.21
CA LEU A 22 4.21 -8.71 -3.76
C LEU A 22 2.87 -9.43 -3.65
N PHE A 23 2.81 -10.65 -4.17
CA PHE A 23 1.61 -11.49 -4.12
C PHE A 23 1.22 -11.84 -2.68
N ARG A 24 2.16 -12.24 -1.83
CA ARG A 24 1.87 -12.56 -0.43
C ARG A 24 1.29 -11.39 0.35
N GLY A 25 1.79 -10.17 0.11
CA GLY A 25 1.24 -8.97 0.74
C GLY A 25 -0.18 -8.65 0.29
N LEU A 26 -0.57 -9.01 -0.94
CA LEU A 26 -1.95 -8.87 -1.42
C LEU A 26 -2.94 -9.79 -0.70
N LEU A 27 -2.46 -10.94 -0.22
CA LEU A 27 -3.29 -11.91 0.52
C LEU A 27 -3.55 -11.50 1.98
N GLY A 28 -2.97 -10.39 2.46
CA GLY A 28 -3.24 -9.83 3.78
C GLY A 28 -3.00 -10.80 4.95
N PRO A 29 -1.76 -11.27 5.19
CA PRO A 29 -1.48 -12.15 6.32
C PRO A 29 -1.90 -11.51 7.65
N ASP A 30 -2.39 -12.32 8.58
CA ASP A 30 -2.85 -11.87 9.89
C ASP A 30 -1.74 -11.09 10.63
N PRO A 31 -2.06 -9.95 11.28
CA PRO A 31 -1.08 -9.13 11.99
C PRO A 31 -0.13 -9.91 12.92
N PRO A 32 -0.60 -10.86 13.74
CA PRO A 32 0.29 -11.65 14.61
C PRO A 32 1.30 -12.52 13.84
N ARG A 33 0.92 -13.06 12.68
CA ARG A 33 1.86 -13.81 11.82
C ARG A 33 2.87 -12.89 11.14
N ARG A 34 2.49 -11.65 10.79
CA ARG A 34 3.44 -10.66 10.27
C ARG A 34 4.48 -10.27 11.32
N LEU A 35 4.07 -10.01 12.55
CA LEU A 35 4.98 -9.67 13.66
C LEU A 35 5.96 -10.81 13.94
N ARG A 36 5.48 -12.06 14.04
CA ARG A 36 6.37 -13.22 14.21
C ARG A 36 7.38 -13.39 13.07
N TRP A 37 6.98 -13.07 11.83
CA TRP A 37 7.91 -13.08 10.70
C TRP A 37 8.94 -11.96 10.81
N ALA A 38 8.52 -10.75 11.19
CA ALA A 38 9.40 -9.61 11.41
C ALA A 38 10.44 -9.88 12.51
N GLU A 39 10.02 -10.48 13.62
CA GLU A 39 10.91 -10.92 14.71
C GLU A 39 11.94 -11.95 14.22
N ALA A 40 11.50 -12.97 13.48
CA ALA A 40 12.39 -14.00 12.94
C ALA A 40 13.38 -13.44 11.91
N GLU A 41 12.93 -12.51 11.06
CA GLU A 41 13.78 -11.83 10.08
C GLU A 41 14.80 -10.90 10.77
N ALA A 42 14.38 -10.14 11.78
CA ALA A 42 15.28 -9.29 12.57
C ALA A 42 16.30 -10.11 13.38
N ALA A 43 15.96 -11.34 13.76
CA ALA A 43 16.87 -12.26 14.46
C ALA A 43 17.93 -12.91 13.56
N CYS A 44 17.76 -12.86 12.22
CA CYS A 44 18.71 -13.45 11.29
C CYS A 44 20.02 -12.64 11.25
N ALA A 45 21.16 -13.29 11.49
CA ALA A 45 22.47 -12.65 11.48
C ALA A 45 23.04 -12.45 10.07
N SER A 46 22.47 -13.09 9.05
CA SER A 46 22.92 -12.99 7.65
C SER A 46 21.80 -13.17 6.64
N ALA A 47 22.01 -12.65 5.42
CA ALA A 47 21.11 -12.87 4.29
C ALA A 47 20.99 -14.36 3.90
N GLU A 48 22.02 -15.17 4.18
CA GLU A 48 21.95 -16.62 3.95
C GLU A 48 21.06 -17.33 4.96
N GLU A 49 21.14 -16.94 6.23
CA GLU A 49 20.28 -17.46 7.29
C GLU A 49 18.81 -17.11 7.01
N LEU A 50 18.55 -15.86 6.67
CA LEU A 50 17.22 -15.40 6.27
C LEU A 50 16.66 -16.19 5.08
N GLU A 51 17.48 -16.51 4.07
CA GLU A 51 17.05 -17.37 2.96
C GLU A 51 16.75 -18.81 3.41
N ARG A 52 17.56 -19.37 4.31
CA ARG A 52 17.31 -20.71 4.86
C ARG A 52 15.98 -20.72 5.59
N GLU A 53 15.70 -19.72 6.42
CA GLU A 53 14.40 -19.54 7.08
C GLU A 53 13.26 -19.47 6.06
N ARG A 54 13.39 -18.62 5.03
CA ARG A 54 12.41 -18.51 3.93
C ARG A 54 12.16 -19.83 3.19
N SER A 55 13.15 -20.72 3.16
CA SER A 55 13.15 -21.97 2.40
C SER A 55 12.79 -23.21 3.21
N LYS A 56 12.56 -23.10 4.54
CA LYS A 56 12.19 -24.25 5.39
C LYS A 56 10.86 -24.85 4.94
N ALA A 57 10.94 -25.98 4.23
CA ALA A 57 9.77 -26.78 3.86
C ALA A 57 9.49 -27.84 4.94
N ARG A 58 8.22 -28.00 5.33
CA ARG A 58 7.83 -29.17 6.13
C ARG A 58 7.91 -30.41 5.22
N VAL A 59 8.77 -31.36 5.56
CA VAL A 59 8.60 -32.74 5.09
C VAL A 59 7.23 -33.17 5.60
N ARG A 60 6.27 -33.39 4.68
CA ARG A 60 5.03 -34.10 5.00
C ARG A 60 5.46 -35.48 5.50
N THR A 61 5.53 -35.67 6.82
CA THR A 61 5.55 -37.03 7.37
C THR A 61 4.25 -37.67 6.90
N GLY A 62 4.40 -38.70 6.07
CA GLY A 62 3.31 -39.38 5.40
C GLY A 62 2.25 -39.87 6.38
N LEU A 63 1.06 -40.09 5.82
CA LEU A 63 -0.04 -40.84 6.41
C LEU A 63 0.46 -41.92 7.39
N ARG A 64 0.21 -41.73 8.69
CA ARG A 64 -0.05 -42.89 9.54
C ARG A 64 -1.52 -43.26 9.35
N ARG A 65 -1.73 -44.29 8.54
CA ARG A 65 -2.95 -45.11 8.54
C ARG A 65 -3.23 -45.58 9.97
N GLY A 66 -4.49 -45.43 10.39
CA GLY A 66 -5.22 -46.37 11.26
C GLY A 66 -4.71 -46.59 12.69
N GLY A 67 -5.50 -46.13 13.67
CA GLY A 67 -5.42 -46.62 15.04
C GLY A 67 -6.24 -45.75 15.99
N ALA A 68 -7.40 -46.24 16.43
CA ALA A 68 -8.26 -45.58 17.42
C ALA A 68 -7.52 -45.39 18.77
N PRO A 69 -7.83 -44.35 19.56
CA PRO A 69 -7.20 -44.16 20.86
C PRO A 69 -7.86 -45.07 21.91
N ARG A 70 -7.03 -45.78 22.69
CA ARG A 70 -7.42 -46.37 23.97
C ARG A 70 -7.07 -45.39 25.10
N PRO A 71 -7.91 -45.25 26.15
CA PRO A 71 -7.61 -44.42 27.30
C PRO A 71 -6.74 -45.21 28.29
N GLY A 72 -5.65 -44.60 28.76
CA GLY A 72 -4.80 -45.15 29.81
C GLY A 72 -4.14 -44.02 30.61
N LEU A 73 -4.40 -44.04 31.91
CA LEU A 73 -3.87 -43.15 32.95
C LEU A 73 -2.35 -43.35 33.15
N GLY A 74 -1.63 -42.27 33.49
CA GLY A 74 -0.28 -42.34 34.07
C GLY A 74 0.56 -41.10 33.81
N GLY A 75 0.79 -40.29 34.86
CA GLY A 75 1.58 -39.07 34.81
C GLY A 75 3.09 -39.29 34.96
N SER A 76 3.87 -38.34 34.44
CA SER A 76 5.23 -37.97 34.87
C SER A 76 5.68 -36.66 34.20
N PRO A 77 6.62 -35.93 34.80
CA PRO A 77 6.66 -34.47 34.74
C PRO A 77 7.33 -33.94 33.47
N ALA A 78 6.82 -32.82 32.98
CA ALA A 78 7.33 -32.08 31.83
C ALA A 78 8.76 -31.60 32.11
N GLN A 79 9.72 -32.12 31.35
CA GLN A 79 10.97 -31.41 31.07
C GLN A 79 10.65 -30.17 30.22
N PRO A 80 11.45 -29.10 30.29
CA PRO A 80 11.24 -27.94 29.43
C PRO A 80 11.56 -28.36 27.99
N ASP A 81 10.51 -28.59 27.20
CA ASP A 81 10.62 -28.76 25.76
C ASP A 81 11.30 -27.52 25.18
N SER A 82 12.58 -27.67 24.83
CA SER A 82 13.33 -26.79 23.93
C SER A 82 12.83 -26.94 22.49
N SER A 83 11.51 -26.95 22.31
CA SER A 83 10.87 -26.96 21.00
C SER A 83 10.79 -25.52 20.48
N LEU A 84 11.90 -25.05 19.90
CA LEU A 84 11.86 -23.94 18.95
C LEU A 84 10.78 -24.26 17.89
N SER A 85 9.66 -23.55 17.99
CA SER A 85 8.47 -23.79 17.20
C SER A 85 8.77 -23.68 15.69
N PRO A 86 8.32 -24.62 14.83
CA PRO A 86 8.59 -24.59 13.40
C PRO A 86 7.57 -23.69 12.69
N VAL A 87 7.76 -22.36 12.69
CA VAL A 87 6.62 -21.45 12.46
C VAL A 87 6.52 -20.82 11.06
N LEU A 88 7.54 -20.82 10.21
CA LEU A 88 7.51 -19.88 9.08
C LEU A 88 7.78 -20.51 7.70
N GLN A 89 6.93 -21.44 7.27
CA GLN A 89 6.90 -21.83 5.86
C GLN A 89 6.15 -20.77 5.04
N LEU A 90 6.78 -20.27 4.00
CA LEU A 90 6.16 -19.33 3.06
C LEU A 90 5.63 -20.08 1.84
N SER A 91 4.32 -20.09 1.66
CA SER A 91 3.64 -20.70 0.51
C SER A 91 2.55 -19.79 -0.03
N VAL A 92 2.25 -19.95 -1.32
CA VAL A 92 1.19 -19.25 -2.04
C VAL A 92 0.41 -20.26 -2.85
N ASP A 93 -0.87 -19.99 -3.12
CA ASP A 93 -1.63 -20.78 -4.07
C ASP A 93 -1.01 -20.65 -5.47
N THR A 94 -0.78 -21.78 -6.13
CA THR A 94 -0.03 -21.78 -7.40
C THR A 94 -0.85 -21.17 -8.53
N LEU A 95 -2.14 -21.45 -8.61
CA LEU A 95 -3.01 -20.97 -9.67
C LEU A 95 -3.25 -19.46 -9.53
N GLN A 96 -3.53 -18.99 -8.32
CA GLN A 96 -3.64 -17.55 -8.05
C GLN A 96 -2.33 -16.81 -8.29
N PHE A 97 -1.19 -17.41 -7.93
CA PHE A 97 0.11 -16.81 -8.20
C PHE A 97 0.40 -16.75 -9.71
N LEU A 98 0.04 -17.78 -10.48
CA LEU A 98 0.15 -17.76 -11.95
C LEU A 98 -0.71 -16.63 -12.57
N LEU A 99 -1.95 -16.48 -12.11
CA LEU A 99 -2.81 -15.36 -12.52
C LEU A 99 -2.16 -14.02 -12.18
N PHE A 100 -1.62 -13.86 -10.98
CA PHE A 100 -0.89 -12.66 -10.58
C PHE A 100 0.29 -12.39 -11.52
N LEU A 101 1.14 -13.38 -11.81
CA LEU A 101 2.28 -13.22 -12.73
C LEU A 101 1.85 -12.85 -14.16
N TYR A 102 0.74 -13.41 -14.64
CA TYR A 102 0.17 -13.07 -15.94
C TYR A 102 -0.34 -11.63 -15.97
N VAL A 103 -1.07 -11.22 -14.93
CA VAL A 103 -1.56 -9.86 -14.73
C VAL A 103 -0.39 -8.88 -14.68
N GLN A 104 0.69 -9.19 -13.97
CA GLN A 104 1.92 -8.40 -14.00
C GLN A 104 2.68 -8.43 -15.35
N GLN A 105 2.13 -9.08 -16.38
CA GLN A 105 2.68 -9.22 -17.73
C GLN A 105 4.08 -9.80 -17.78
N LEU A 106 4.45 -10.66 -16.81
CA LEU A 106 5.78 -11.29 -16.78
C LEU A 106 6.05 -12.08 -18.07
N HIS A 107 5.00 -12.65 -18.68
CA HIS A 107 5.06 -13.40 -19.93
C HIS A 107 5.42 -12.55 -21.18
N LYS A 108 5.27 -11.22 -21.13
CA LYS A 108 5.61 -10.29 -22.23
C LYS A 108 7.01 -9.68 -22.07
N VAL A 109 7.74 -10.04 -21.01
CA VAL A 109 9.07 -9.51 -20.76
C VAL A 109 10.07 -10.16 -21.73
N SER A 110 10.48 -9.39 -22.74
CA SER A 110 11.70 -9.69 -23.49
C SER A 110 12.91 -9.40 -22.60
N LEU A 111 13.87 -10.34 -22.52
CA LEU A 111 15.12 -10.27 -21.73
C LEU A 111 16.01 -9.02 -22.00
N ARG A 112 15.64 -8.16 -22.96
CA ARG A 112 16.35 -6.92 -23.32
C ARG A 112 15.65 -5.63 -22.87
N ARG A 113 14.45 -5.68 -22.27
CA ARG A 113 13.69 -4.49 -21.83
C ARG A 113 13.31 -4.54 -20.35
N SER A 114 13.35 -3.36 -19.72
CA SER A 114 13.05 -3.06 -18.32
C SER A 114 11.86 -3.88 -17.77
N LEU A 115 12.16 -4.65 -16.72
CA LEU A 115 11.39 -5.80 -16.23
C LEU A 115 10.04 -5.43 -15.61
N LEU A 116 9.84 -4.19 -15.15
CA LEU A 116 8.60 -3.78 -14.47
C LEU A 116 8.38 -2.27 -14.63
N GLY A 117 8.15 -1.82 -15.86
CA GLY A 117 7.81 -0.45 -16.25
C GLY A 117 6.66 0.21 -15.47
N ASP A 118 5.69 -0.58 -14.99
CA ASP A 118 4.43 -0.07 -14.45
C ASP A 118 3.66 -1.21 -13.75
N GLU A 119 3.28 -1.03 -12.48
CA GLU A 119 2.38 -1.95 -11.77
C GLU A 119 1.02 -2.07 -12.48
N TRP A 120 0.34 -3.21 -12.29
CA TRP A 120 -0.97 -3.50 -12.86
C TRP A 120 -2.00 -2.38 -12.64
N PRO A 121 -2.67 -1.88 -13.70
CA PRO A 121 -2.54 -2.15 -15.12
C PRO A 121 -1.46 -1.27 -15.78
N SER A 122 -0.42 -1.86 -16.34
CA SER A 122 0.59 -1.10 -17.08
C SER A 122 0.00 -0.38 -18.31
N PRO A 123 0.41 0.84 -18.72
CA PRO A 123 0.08 1.46 -20.02
C PRO A 123 0.50 0.60 -21.22
N ARG A 124 1.28 -0.46 -21.01
CA ARG A 124 1.58 -1.52 -21.99
C ARG A 124 0.38 -2.44 -22.28
N THR A 125 -0.74 -2.29 -21.55
CA THR A 125 -1.99 -3.07 -21.69
C THR A 125 -2.93 -2.60 -22.81
N LYS A 126 -2.57 -1.60 -23.62
CA LYS A 126 -3.46 -1.08 -24.68
C LYS A 126 -3.90 -2.18 -25.64
N SER A 127 -5.21 -2.26 -25.89
CA SER A 127 -5.76 -3.08 -26.98
C SER A 127 -5.26 -2.57 -28.34
N PRO A 128 -5.14 -3.44 -29.37
CA PRO A 128 -4.70 -3.02 -30.71
C PRO A 128 -5.63 -2.02 -31.42
N SER A 129 -6.77 -1.66 -30.84
CA SER A 129 -7.89 -1.01 -31.53
C SER A 129 -8.12 0.48 -31.25
N LEU A 130 -7.26 1.16 -30.48
CA LEU A 130 -7.43 2.60 -30.21
C LEU A 130 -6.16 3.40 -30.52
N THR A 131 -6.01 3.77 -31.78
CA THR A 131 -5.00 4.72 -32.27
C THR A 131 -5.37 6.15 -31.87
N GLY A 132 -4.96 6.55 -30.66
CA GLY A 132 -5.00 7.94 -30.20
C GLY A 132 -3.70 8.31 -29.50
N LYS A 133 -2.91 9.22 -30.08
CA LYS A 133 -1.74 9.82 -29.42
C LYS A 133 -2.23 10.63 -28.20
N SER A 134 -2.09 10.06 -27.00
CA SER A 134 -2.28 10.75 -25.73
C SER A 134 -0.91 11.03 -25.14
N ALA A 135 -0.63 12.29 -24.84
CA ALA A 135 0.58 12.74 -24.15
C ALA A 135 0.81 11.96 -22.83
N GLY A 136 2.09 11.78 -22.49
CA GLY A 136 2.60 10.87 -21.46
C GLY A 136 2.00 11.10 -20.08
N GLY A 137 1.61 9.99 -19.47
CA GLY A 137 1.20 9.88 -18.07
C GLY A 137 0.86 8.42 -17.80
N SER A 138 1.48 7.83 -16.78
CA SER A 138 1.17 6.48 -16.32
C SER A 138 -0.29 6.44 -15.86
N LYS A 139 -1.11 5.56 -16.45
CA LYS A 139 -2.57 5.46 -16.23
C LYS A 139 -2.94 4.30 -15.30
N ASN A 140 -1.97 3.79 -14.53
CA ASN A 140 -2.03 2.53 -13.78
C ASN A 140 -3.11 2.37 -12.68
N TRP A 141 -4.10 3.26 -12.53
CA TRP A 141 -5.12 3.11 -11.47
C TRP A 141 -6.51 3.52 -11.95
N ASN A 142 -6.74 3.43 -13.26
CA ASN A 142 -8.03 3.65 -13.87
C ASN A 142 -8.85 2.36 -13.86
N GLU A 143 -9.93 2.33 -13.09
CA GLU A 143 -10.84 1.18 -12.98
C GLU A 143 -11.40 0.72 -14.34
N GLN A 144 -11.54 1.66 -15.28
CA GLN A 144 -11.98 1.36 -16.63
C GLN A 144 -10.91 0.55 -17.41
N GLU A 145 -9.63 0.80 -17.16
CA GLU A 145 -8.52 0.06 -17.77
C GLU A 145 -8.37 -1.32 -17.14
N HIS A 146 -8.56 -1.45 -15.81
CA HIS A 146 -8.65 -2.75 -15.14
C HIS A 146 -9.75 -3.62 -15.74
N HIS A 147 -10.97 -3.06 -15.86
CA HIS A 147 -12.10 -3.77 -16.46
C HIS A 147 -11.81 -4.13 -17.92
N ALA A 148 -11.33 -3.18 -18.74
CA ALA A 148 -11.04 -3.43 -20.14
C ALA A 148 -9.97 -4.52 -20.34
N PHE A 149 -8.97 -4.60 -19.46
CA PHE A 149 -7.98 -5.67 -19.53
C PHE A 149 -8.59 -7.03 -19.20
N VAL A 150 -9.27 -7.15 -18.06
CA VAL A 150 -9.87 -8.42 -17.65
C VAL A 150 -10.84 -8.90 -18.73
N GLN A 151 -11.64 -7.98 -19.28
CA GLN A 151 -12.52 -8.28 -20.40
C GLN A 151 -11.73 -8.74 -21.63
N SER A 152 -10.67 -8.04 -22.05
CA SER A 152 -9.91 -8.42 -23.26
C SER A 152 -9.09 -9.71 -23.11
N HIS A 153 -8.60 -10.03 -21.91
CA HIS A 153 -7.70 -11.16 -21.66
C HIS A 153 -8.39 -12.32 -20.93
N LEU A 154 -9.72 -12.31 -20.78
CA LEU A 154 -10.46 -13.32 -20.02
C LEU A 154 -10.22 -14.75 -20.54
N LEU A 155 -10.16 -14.93 -21.85
CA LEU A 155 -9.89 -16.24 -22.45
C LEU A 155 -8.49 -16.71 -22.11
N ASP A 156 -7.46 -15.87 -22.28
CA ASP A 156 -6.08 -16.20 -21.92
C ASP A 156 -5.94 -16.57 -20.43
N LEU A 157 -6.64 -15.83 -19.54
CA LEU A 157 -6.66 -16.11 -18.11
C LEU A 157 -7.28 -17.48 -17.81
N LEU A 158 -8.32 -17.88 -18.54
CA LEU A 158 -8.95 -19.20 -18.41
C LEU A 158 -8.07 -20.30 -19.00
N GLU A 159 -7.44 -20.07 -20.16
CA GLU A 159 -6.50 -21.01 -20.80
C GLU A 159 -5.29 -21.28 -19.91
N LEU A 160 -4.78 -20.26 -19.22
CA LEU A 160 -3.67 -20.38 -18.26
C LEU A 160 -3.99 -21.34 -17.10
N LEU A 161 -5.26 -21.52 -16.78
CA LEU A 161 -5.74 -22.36 -15.68
C LEU A 161 -6.21 -23.74 -16.13
N LEU A 162 -6.13 -24.05 -17.42
CA LEU A 162 -6.43 -25.39 -17.93
C LEU A 162 -5.31 -26.36 -17.57
N GLU A 163 -5.67 -27.64 -17.48
CA GLU A 163 -4.67 -28.70 -17.35
C GLU A 163 -3.84 -28.80 -18.64
N PRO A 164 -2.51 -29.03 -18.57
CA PRO A 164 -1.64 -29.05 -19.74
C PRO A 164 -2.08 -30.02 -20.84
N GLU A 165 -2.72 -31.14 -20.48
CA GLU A 165 -3.22 -32.15 -21.42
C GLU A 165 -4.40 -31.68 -22.28
N GLN A 166 -5.08 -30.60 -21.87
CA GLN A 166 -6.21 -30.02 -22.61
C GLN A 166 -5.76 -28.99 -23.66
N LEU A 167 -4.47 -28.60 -23.65
CA LEU A 167 -3.91 -27.66 -24.59
C LEU A 167 -3.38 -28.38 -25.83
N SER A 168 -3.71 -27.84 -27.00
CA SER A 168 -3.14 -28.29 -28.28
C SER A 168 -1.63 -28.03 -28.36
N ASN A 169 -0.95 -28.59 -29.36
CA ASN A 169 0.47 -28.31 -29.63
C ASN A 169 0.76 -26.80 -29.88
N SER A 170 -0.26 -26.02 -30.23
CA SER A 170 -0.20 -24.55 -30.36
C SER A 170 -0.55 -23.80 -29.06
N SER A 171 -0.67 -24.50 -27.93
CA SER A 171 -1.02 -23.94 -26.62
C SER A 171 -2.36 -23.23 -26.55
N HIS A 172 -3.32 -23.64 -27.38
CA HIS A 172 -4.69 -23.13 -27.38
C HIS A 172 -5.68 -24.20 -26.92
N CYS A 173 -6.77 -23.75 -26.30
CA CYS A 173 -7.87 -24.61 -25.88
C CYS A 173 -8.64 -25.20 -27.07
N THR A 174 -9.36 -26.30 -26.81
CA THR A 174 -10.35 -26.87 -27.73
C THR A 174 -11.78 -26.56 -27.28
N SER A 175 -12.77 -26.67 -28.17
CA SER A 175 -14.18 -26.43 -27.84
C SER A 175 -14.74 -27.34 -26.75
N SER A 176 -14.07 -28.47 -26.47
CA SER A 176 -14.41 -29.43 -25.42
C SER A 176 -13.68 -29.21 -24.09
N SER A 177 -12.86 -28.16 -23.97
CA SER A 177 -12.05 -27.92 -22.77
C SER A 177 -12.93 -27.67 -21.54
N LEU A 178 -12.50 -28.23 -20.40
CA LEU A 178 -13.22 -28.15 -19.13
C LEU A 178 -12.36 -27.42 -18.09
N VAL A 179 -12.90 -26.36 -17.51
CA VAL A 179 -12.27 -25.60 -16.43
C VAL A 179 -12.64 -26.23 -15.09
N SER A 180 -11.65 -26.61 -14.28
CA SER A 180 -11.88 -27.26 -12.99
C SER A 180 -12.51 -26.29 -11.96
N SER A 181 -13.16 -26.83 -10.93
CA SER A 181 -13.66 -26.00 -9.82
C SER A 181 -12.53 -25.29 -9.06
N GLU A 182 -11.32 -25.85 -9.05
CA GLU A 182 -10.14 -25.24 -8.43
C GLU A 182 -9.66 -24.03 -9.23
N ALA A 183 -9.65 -24.11 -10.57
CA ALA A 183 -9.36 -22.99 -11.45
C ALA A 183 -10.34 -21.82 -11.26
N VAL A 184 -11.64 -22.11 -11.14
CA VAL A 184 -12.65 -21.06 -10.85
C VAL A 184 -12.48 -20.48 -9.44
N CYS A 185 -12.07 -21.30 -8.46
CA CYS A 185 -11.68 -20.81 -7.14
C CYS A 185 -10.49 -19.85 -7.22
N ALA A 186 -9.45 -20.18 -8.00
CA ALA A 186 -8.31 -19.32 -8.24
C ALA A 186 -8.71 -17.99 -8.89
N LEU A 187 -9.63 -18.00 -9.88
CA LEU A 187 -10.16 -16.77 -10.49
C LEU A 187 -10.91 -15.86 -9.52
N SER A 188 -11.37 -16.39 -8.38
CA SER A 188 -12.00 -15.57 -7.34
C SER A 188 -11.02 -14.58 -6.70
N PHE A 189 -9.70 -14.75 -6.92
CA PHE A 189 -8.69 -13.75 -6.59
C PHE A 189 -8.86 -12.44 -7.39
N LEU A 190 -9.35 -12.53 -8.64
CA LEU A 190 -9.55 -11.36 -9.52
C LEU A 190 -11.00 -10.89 -9.58
N LEU A 191 -11.95 -11.82 -9.37
CA LEU A 191 -13.37 -11.61 -9.65
C LEU A 191 -14.24 -11.96 -8.45
N GLU A 192 -15.11 -11.02 -8.11
CA GLU A 192 -16.20 -11.19 -7.17
C GLU A 192 -17.49 -10.66 -7.80
N GLY A 193 -18.65 -11.07 -7.28
CA GLY A 193 -19.91 -10.63 -7.86
C GLY A 193 -21.10 -10.81 -6.93
N THR A 194 -22.28 -10.56 -7.48
CA THR A 194 -23.56 -10.78 -6.80
C THR A 194 -24.58 -11.24 -7.83
N VAL A 195 -25.56 -12.05 -7.41
CA VAL A 195 -26.56 -12.63 -8.33
C VAL A 195 -27.95 -12.01 -8.17
N SER A 196 -28.07 -10.92 -7.40
CA SER A 196 -29.32 -10.17 -7.25
C SER A 196 -29.07 -8.74 -6.79
N SER A 197 -30.12 -7.92 -6.79
CA SER A 197 -30.11 -6.58 -6.17
C SER A 197 -29.89 -6.62 -4.64
N SER A 198 -29.76 -7.81 -4.03
CA SER A 198 -29.43 -8.00 -2.61
C SER A 198 -28.14 -7.30 -2.17
N GLY A 199 -27.24 -7.01 -3.11
CA GLY A 199 -26.00 -6.27 -2.86
C GLY A 199 -24.95 -7.04 -2.07
N THR A 200 -25.19 -8.32 -1.74
CA THR A 200 -24.20 -9.18 -1.09
C THR A 200 -23.20 -9.67 -2.13
N VAL A 201 -21.95 -9.22 -2.00
CA VAL A 201 -20.83 -9.66 -2.84
C VAL A 201 -20.31 -11.01 -2.32
N ARG A 202 -20.04 -11.93 -3.23
CA ARG A 202 -19.47 -13.25 -2.94
C ARG A 202 -18.32 -13.57 -3.91
N PRO A 203 -17.37 -14.43 -3.51
CA PRO A 203 -16.35 -14.96 -4.40
C PRO A 203 -16.96 -15.63 -5.63
N LEU A 204 -16.29 -15.52 -6.78
CA LEU A 204 -16.79 -16.07 -8.05
C LEU A 204 -17.14 -17.55 -7.97
N HIS A 205 -16.31 -18.38 -7.31
CA HIS A 205 -16.53 -19.82 -7.25
C HIS A 205 -17.83 -20.21 -6.53
N GLU A 206 -18.24 -19.47 -5.50
CA GLU A 206 -19.53 -19.70 -4.84
C GLU A 206 -20.70 -19.39 -5.78
N LEU A 207 -20.57 -18.32 -6.56
CA LEU A 207 -21.58 -17.90 -7.53
C LEU A 207 -21.68 -18.89 -8.70
N ALA A 208 -20.53 -19.35 -9.19
CA ALA A 208 -20.46 -20.31 -10.29
C ALA A 208 -21.11 -21.65 -9.89
N LEU A 209 -21.01 -22.05 -8.63
CA LEU A 209 -21.65 -23.25 -8.09
C LEU A 209 -23.13 -23.03 -7.73
N TRP A 210 -23.67 -21.81 -7.83
CA TRP A 210 -25.08 -21.56 -7.56
C TRP A 210 -25.98 -22.12 -8.66
N GLN A 211 -26.98 -22.93 -8.28
CA GLN A 211 -27.81 -23.70 -9.22
C GLN A 211 -28.44 -22.86 -10.35
N PRO A 212 -28.98 -21.64 -10.10
CA PRO A 212 -29.53 -20.80 -11.17
C PRO A 212 -28.52 -20.43 -12.28
N CYS A 213 -27.22 -20.44 -11.97
CA CYS A 213 -26.16 -20.09 -12.91
C CYS A 213 -25.71 -21.28 -13.78
N HIS A 214 -26.00 -22.54 -13.39
CA HIS A 214 -25.46 -23.74 -14.05
C HIS A 214 -25.79 -23.83 -15.54
N GLY A 215 -27.00 -23.40 -15.94
CA GLY A 215 -27.40 -23.39 -17.35
C GLY A 215 -26.59 -22.42 -18.20
N HIS A 216 -26.14 -21.31 -17.61
CA HIS A 216 -25.42 -20.23 -18.28
C HIS A 216 -23.91 -20.46 -18.29
N ASN A 217 -23.35 -20.92 -17.18
CA ASN A 217 -21.90 -21.12 -17.03
C ASN A 217 -21.40 -22.51 -17.47
N GLY A 218 -22.32 -23.44 -17.78
CA GLY A 218 -21.97 -24.76 -18.30
C GLY A 218 -21.37 -25.71 -17.26
N TYR A 219 -21.73 -25.56 -15.98
CA TYR A 219 -21.30 -26.46 -14.91
C TYR A 219 -21.85 -27.89 -15.09
N SER A 220 -20.97 -28.89 -14.99
CA SER A 220 -21.32 -30.31 -14.96
C SER A 220 -21.08 -30.88 -13.57
N LYS A 221 -22.15 -31.36 -12.91
CA LYS A 221 -22.05 -32.04 -11.61
C LYS A 221 -21.21 -33.32 -11.66
N VAL A 222 -21.24 -34.03 -12.79
CA VAL A 222 -20.53 -35.30 -12.98
C VAL A 222 -19.02 -35.04 -13.10
N ALA A 223 -18.63 -34.08 -13.93
CA ALA A 223 -17.22 -33.74 -14.14
C ALA A 223 -16.66 -32.81 -13.05
N ARG A 224 -17.52 -32.20 -12.22
CA ARG A 224 -17.19 -31.14 -11.26
C ARG A 224 -16.38 -30.00 -11.90
N ALA A 225 -16.75 -29.67 -13.13
CA ALA A 225 -16.03 -28.75 -14.00
C ALA A 225 -17.01 -27.96 -14.88
N PHE A 226 -16.51 -26.90 -15.50
CA PHE A 226 -17.27 -25.97 -16.31
C PHE A 226 -16.84 -26.06 -17.77
N SER A 227 -17.78 -26.00 -18.71
CA SER A 227 -17.43 -25.84 -20.13
C SER A 227 -16.77 -24.47 -20.35
N LEU A 228 -15.55 -24.46 -20.88
CA LEU A 228 -14.76 -23.23 -21.06
C LEU A 228 -15.54 -22.14 -21.81
N GLY A 229 -16.10 -22.47 -22.98
CA GLY A 229 -16.80 -21.48 -23.82
C GLY A 229 -18.05 -20.91 -23.15
N LYS A 230 -18.80 -21.74 -22.39
CA LYS A 230 -19.98 -21.27 -21.64
C LYS A 230 -19.58 -20.41 -20.44
N LEU A 231 -18.56 -20.83 -19.70
CA LEU A 231 -18.04 -20.09 -18.55
C LEU A 231 -17.51 -18.73 -18.99
N GLU A 232 -16.72 -18.70 -20.06
CA GLU A 232 -16.16 -17.47 -20.63
C GLU A 232 -17.25 -16.50 -21.08
N SER A 233 -18.22 -16.98 -21.86
CA SER A 233 -19.34 -16.16 -22.33
C SER A 233 -20.18 -15.62 -21.16
N TRP A 234 -20.42 -16.44 -20.14
CA TRP A 234 -21.15 -16.03 -18.94
C TRP A 234 -20.40 -14.94 -18.19
N LEU A 235 -19.11 -15.14 -17.91
CA LEU A 235 -18.27 -14.15 -17.23
C LEU A 235 -18.22 -12.83 -18.02
N ARG A 236 -17.97 -12.88 -19.33
CA ARG A 236 -17.99 -11.67 -20.18
C ARG A 236 -19.29 -10.89 -20.10
N SER A 237 -20.42 -11.60 -20.10
CA SER A 237 -21.74 -10.96 -20.00
C SER A 237 -22.02 -10.37 -18.62
N ALA A 238 -21.38 -10.90 -17.57
CA ALA A 238 -21.58 -10.51 -16.19
C ALA A 238 -20.57 -9.45 -15.69
N LEU A 239 -19.43 -9.26 -16.39
CA LEU A 239 -18.44 -8.25 -16.05
C LEU A 239 -19.03 -6.84 -16.16
N THR A 240 -18.86 -6.06 -15.10
CA THR A 240 -19.35 -4.68 -15.01
C THR A 240 -18.28 -3.77 -14.39
N ALA A 241 -18.46 -2.46 -14.51
CA ALA A 241 -17.57 -1.50 -13.86
C ALA A 241 -17.64 -1.65 -12.32
N ASN A 242 -16.50 -1.51 -11.65
CA ASN A 242 -16.38 -1.70 -10.20
C ASN A 242 -17.36 -0.78 -9.42
N PRO A 243 -18.40 -1.34 -8.75
CA PRO A 243 -19.38 -0.56 -8.00
C PRO A 243 -18.83 -0.03 -6.66
N LEU A 244 -17.68 -0.54 -6.20
CA LEU A 244 -17.00 -0.12 -4.96
C LEU A 244 -15.82 0.83 -5.24
N GLY A 245 -15.61 1.15 -6.52
CA GLY A 245 -14.51 1.99 -6.98
C GLY A 245 -14.68 3.49 -6.70
N MET A 246 -13.62 4.24 -7.00
CA MET A 246 -13.52 5.70 -6.86
C MET A 246 -14.63 6.40 -7.65
N THR A 247 -14.93 5.94 -8.87
CA THR A 247 -15.95 6.57 -9.73
C THR A 247 -17.35 6.41 -9.13
N ALA A 248 -17.65 5.22 -8.61
CA ALA A 248 -18.90 4.94 -7.94
C ALA A 248 -19.00 5.69 -6.60
N CYS A 249 -17.93 5.71 -5.82
CA CYS A 249 -17.81 6.44 -4.56
C CYS A 249 -18.06 7.95 -4.73
N LEU A 250 -17.45 8.59 -5.73
CA LEU A 250 -17.67 10.03 -5.97
C LEU A 250 -19.06 10.37 -6.52
N ARG A 251 -19.68 9.45 -7.27
CA ARG A 251 -20.99 9.67 -7.91
C ARG A 251 -22.16 9.38 -6.97
N ALA A 252 -22.10 8.26 -6.25
CA ALA A 252 -23.21 7.71 -5.46
C ALA A 252 -22.85 7.46 -3.98
N GLY A 253 -21.60 7.69 -3.59
CA GLY A 253 -21.13 7.54 -2.21
C GLY A 253 -21.67 8.60 -1.24
N ARG A 254 -21.51 8.31 0.05
CA ARG A 254 -21.90 9.24 1.11
C ARG A 254 -20.84 10.33 1.21
N LYS A 255 -21.24 11.58 1.02
CA LYS A 255 -20.35 12.75 1.13
C LYS A 255 -20.04 13.01 2.60
N LEU A 256 -18.77 13.30 2.89
CA LEU A 256 -18.26 13.58 4.22
C LEU A 256 -17.90 15.06 4.32
N ALA A 257 -18.43 15.74 5.34
CA ALA A 257 -18.18 17.16 5.57
C ALA A 257 -16.95 17.37 6.46
N TRP A 258 -15.78 16.84 6.06
CA TRP A 258 -14.54 16.97 6.83
C TRP A 258 -13.73 18.22 6.52
N ALA A 259 -13.95 18.83 5.37
CA ALA A 259 -13.26 20.04 4.96
C ALA A 259 -14.10 21.28 5.26
N GLN A 260 -13.48 22.28 5.87
CA GLN A 260 -14.09 23.58 6.15
C GLN A 260 -14.43 24.29 4.84
N GLN A 261 -15.63 24.85 4.74
CA GLN A 261 -15.97 25.81 3.69
C GLN A 261 -15.16 27.08 3.99
N VAL A 262 -14.15 27.38 3.17
CA VAL A 262 -13.52 28.71 3.21
C VAL A 262 -14.43 29.64 2.41
N GLU A 263 -14.90 30.73 3.00
CA GLU A 263 -15.69 31.74 2.29
C GLU A 263 -14.88 32.29 1.10
N GLY A 264 -15.39 32.06 -0.12
CA GLY A 264 -14.74 32.45 -1.37
C GLY A 264 -14.85 31.42 -2.48
N THR A 265 -14.34 31.77 -3.67
CA THR A 265 -14.40 30.99 -4.92
C THR A 265 -13.55 29.71 -4.93
N THR A 266 -13.05 29.25 -3.79
CA THR A 266 -12.25 28.03 -3.69
C THR A 266 -13.09 26.77 -3.93
N ARG A 267 -12.66 25.92 -4.87
CA ARG A 267 -13.34 24.67 -5.21
C ARG A 267 -13.52 23.81 -3.96
N ARG A 268 -14.75 23.40 -3.66
CA ARG A 268 -15.10 22.53 -2.52
C ARG A 268 -14.33 21.20 -2.60
N ALA A 269 -13.60 20.87 -1.54
CA ALA A 269 -13.01 19.55 -1.37
C ALA A 269 -14.10 18.47 -1.45
N LYS A 270 -13.82 17.39 -2.18
CA LYS A 270 -14.75 16.28 -2.40
C LYS A 270 -14.26 15.09 -1.59
N ILE A 271 -14.92 14.87 -0.46
CA ILE A 271 -14.65 13.72 0.40
C ILE A 271 -15.90 12.84 0.38
N ALA A 272 -15.73 11.58 0.02
CA ALA A 272 -16.81 10.62 -0.04
C ALA A 272 -16.33 9.24 0.43
N CYS A 273 -17.21 8.48 1.06
CA CYS A 273 -16.99 7.06 1.31
C CYS A 273 -17.92 6.21 0.45
N SER A 274 -17.56 4.93 0.27
CA SER A 274 -18.36 3.97 -0.50
C SER A 274 -19.80 3.94 0.02
N ALA A 275 -20.76 3.95 -0.91
CA ALA A 275 -22.19 3.92 -0.58
C ALA A 275 -22.61 2.60 0.07
N ARG A 276 -21.90 1.52 -0.30
CA ARG A 276 -22.12 0.15 0.15
C ARG A 276 -20.92 -0.28 0.98
N VAL A 277 -21.21 -0.90 2.12
CA VAL A 277 -20.22 -1.59 2.95
C VAL A 277 -20.41 -3.08 2.68
N VAL A 278 -19.34 -3.75 2.25
CA VAL A 278 -19.33 -5.18 1.99
C VAL A 278 -18.42 -5.80 3.04
N PRO A 279 -18.88 -6.77 3.86
CA PRO A 279 -18.11 -7.25 5.01
C PRO A 279 -16.72 -7.81 4.69
N GLN A 280 -16.51 -8.29 3.47
CA GLN A 280 -15.25 -8.89 3.01
C GLN A 280 -14.35 -7.93 2.22
N VAL A 281 -14.79 -6.69 1.99
CA VAL A 281 -14.06 -5.71 1.17
C VAL A 281 -13.86 -4.42 1.98
N SER A 282 -12.61 -4.00 2.11
CA SER A 282 -12.26 -2.73 2.75
C SER A 282 -13.05 -1.57 2.12
N PRO A 283 -13.75 -0.75 2.94
CA PRO A 283 -14.51 0.38 2.42
C PRO A 283 -13.55 1.38 1.78
N MET A 284 -14.00 2.02 0.69
CA MET A 284 -13.20 3.05 0.01
C MET A 284 -13.55 4.44 0.55
N VAL A 285 -12.53 5.25 0.83
CA VAL A 285 -12.69 6.67 1.13
C VAL A 285 -11.90 7.47 0.10
N VAL A 286 -12.56 8.34 -0.64
CA VAL A 286 -11.92 9.19 -1.65
C VAL A 286 -11.90 10.62 -1.13
N MET A 287 -10.71 11.21 -1.11
CA MET A 287 -10.50 12.61 -0.82
C MET A 287 -9.85 13.27 -2.03
N SER A 288 -10.59 14.19 -2.66
CA SER A 288 -10.14 14.85 -3.87
C SER A 288 -10.29 16.36 -3.81
N GLN A 289 -9.32 17.07 -4.42
CA GLN A 289 -9.36 18.53 -4.57
C GLN A 289 -9.32 19.27 -3.22
N VAL A 290 -8.57 18.75 -2.25
CA VAL A 290 -8.22 19.51 -1.04
C VAL A 290 -7.11 20.48 -1.43
N CYS A 291 -7.39 21.78 -1.30
CA CYS A 291 -6.45 22.82 -1.70
C CYS A 291 -6.31 23.86 -0.59
N ARG A 292 -5.07 24.19 -0.19
CA ARG A 292 -4.79 25.23 0.82
C ARG A 292 -5.50 25.00 2.15
N GLN A 293 -5.57 23.75 2.59
CA GLN A 293 -6.24 23.36 3.83
C GLN A 293 -5.41 22.37 4.64
N THR A 294 -5.57 22.44 5.95
CA THR A 294 -5.12 21.40 6.87
C THR A 294 -6.29 20.52 7.26
N LEU A 295 -6.16 19.22 7.01
CA LEU A 295 -7.16 18.21 7.35
C LEU A 295 -6.55 17.17 8.27
N ALA A 296 -7.13 17.01 9.44
CA ALA A 296 -6.84 15.90 10.32
C ALA A 296 -8.13 15.25 10.77
N LYS A 297 -8.20 13.92 10.63
CA LYS A 297 -9.39 13.20 11.05
C LYS A 297 -9.01 11.83 11.60
N SER A 298 -9.33 11.63 12.87
CA SER A 298 -9.56 10.31 13.44
C SER A 298 -11.04 9.96 13.27
N SER A 299 -11.34 8.80 12.69
CA SER A 299 -12.70 8.30 12.53
C SER A 299 -12.68 6.81 12.28
N ASP A 300 -13.65 6.09 12.84
CA ASP A 300 -13.90 4.67 12.56
C ASP A 300 -14.10 4.38 11.06
N THR A 301 -14.50 5.39 10.28
CA THR A 301 -14.63 5.29 8.82
C THR A 301 -13.31 5.08 8.09
N LEU A 302 -12.18 5.34 8.73
CA LEU A 302 -10.83 5.15 8.17
C LEU A 302 -10.20 3.81 8.61
N VAL A 303 -10.70 3.20 9.68
CA VAL A 303 -10.15 1.94 10.19
C VAL A 303 -10.43 0.82 9.19
N GLY A 304 -9.37 0.18 8.69
CA GLY A 304 -9.47 -0.86 7.67
C GLY A 304 -9.94 -0.38 6.29
N ALA A 305 -10.04 0.93 6.08
CA ALA A 305 -10.45 1.52 4.81
C ALA A 305 -9.29 1.68 3.83
N HIS A 306 -9.60 1.64 2.53
CA HIS A 306 -8.68 2.05 1.48
C HIS A 306 -8.91 3.53 1.14
N VAL A 307 -8.04 4.43 1.60
CA VAL A 307 -8.17 5.86 1.29
C VAL A 307 -7.45 6.19 -0.02
N ARG A 308 -8.06 7.04 -0.85
CA ARG A 308 -7.43 7.58 -2.06
C ARG A 308 -7.40 9.11 -1.99
N ILE A 309 -6.20 9.67 -1.87
CA ILE A 309 -5.94 11.11 -1.91
C ILE A 309 -5.61 11.49 -3.35
N HIS A 310 -6.41 12.38 -3.96
CA HIS A 310 -6.31 12.65 -5.39
C HIS A 310 -6.47 14.13 -5.75
N ARG A 311 -5.49 14.69 -6.48
CA ARG A 311 -5.47 16.10 -6.93
C ARG A 311 -5.54 17.11 -5.78
N CYS A 312 -4.82 16.85 -4.69
CA CYS A 312 -4.68 17.81 -3.59
C CYS A 312 -3.47 18.72 -3.82
N ASN A 313 -3.55 19.99 -3.41
CA ASN A 313 -2.50 20.97 -3.66
C ASN A 313 -2.28 21.88 -2.44
N GLU A 314 -1.02 22.19 -2.10
CA GLU A 314 -0.69 23.13 -1.01
C GLU A 314 -1.44 22.77 0.29
N SER A 315 -1.44 21.50 0.69
CA SER A 315 -2.28 21.03 1.80
C SER A 315 -1.52 20.17 2.79
N PHE A 316 -1.98 20.16 4.05
CA PHE A 316 -1.47 19.30 5.12
C PHE A 316 -2.56 18.29 5.48
N ILE A 317 -2.27 17.00 5.34
CA ILE A 317 -3.28 15.96 5.50
C ILE A 317 -2.77 14.89 6.47
N TYR A 318 -3.54 14.60 7.50
CA TYR A 318 -3.21 13.63 8.57
C TYR A 318 -4.28 12.53 8.61
N LEU A 319 -3.96 11.32 8.13
CA LEU A 319 -4.92 10.20 7.94
C LEU A 319 -4.29 8.80 8.14
N LEU A 320 -5.10 7.73 8.03
CA LEU A 320 -4.67 6.32 8.10
C LEU A 320 -4.95 5.61 6.76
N SER A 321 -4.00 4.80 6.23
CA SER A 321 -4.08 3.91 5.02
C SER A 321 -4.38 4.58 3.65
N VAL A 322 -3.42 4.67 2.68
CA VAL A 322 -3.59 5.60 1.54
C VAL A 322 -2.93 5.22 0.18
N THR A 323 -3.66 5.42 -0.92
CA THR A 323 -3.15 5.69 -2.28
C THR A 323 -3.12 7.20 -2.57
N ILE A 324 -1.97 7.75 -3.02
CA ILE A 324 -1.75 9.18 -3.25
C ILE A 324 -1.51 9.44 -4.74
N GLU A 325 -2.34 10.25 -5.39
CA GLU A 325 -2.25 10.51 -6.82
C GLU A 325 -2.40 12.00 -7.16
N LYS A 326 -1.57 12.50 -8.09
CA LYS A 326 -1.69 13.87 -8.65
C LYS A 326 -1.64 14.99 -7.60
N CYS A 327 -0.95 14.76 -6.48
CA CYS A 327 -0.82 15.75 -5.41
C CYS A 327 0.40 16.65 -5.63
N ARG A 328 0.32 17.90 -5.20
CA ARG A 328 1.40 18.88 -5.36
C ARG A 328 1.64 19.69 -4.09
N ASN A 329 2.89 20.03 -3.79
CA ASN A 329 3.27 20.95 -2.71
C ASN A 329 2.58 20.65 -1.37
N SER A 330 2.43 19.38 -1.02
CA SER A 330 1.60 18.94 0.11
C SER A 330 2.41 18.10 1.10
N THR A 331 2.09 18.19 2.38
CA THR A 331 2.64 17.30 3.41
C THR A 331 1.56 16.32 3.88
N LEU A 332 1.84 15.03 3.74
CA LEU A 332 0.93 13.95 4.05
C LEU A 332 1.53 13.14 5.20
N VAL A 333 0.86 13.15 6.35
CA VAL A 333 1.26 12.41 7.54
C VAL A 333 0.28 11.26 7.73
N LEU A 334 0.79 10.04 7.59
CA LEU A 334 -0.03 8.86 7.59
C LEU A 334 0.29 8.00 8.80
N GLY A 335 -0.73 7.50 9.49
CA GLY A 335 -0.52 6.42 10.45
C GLY A 335 -0.24 5.07 9.75
N PRO A 336 0.02 4.01 10.54
CA PRO A 336 0.44 2.71 10.05
C PRO A 336 -0.48 2.15 8.96
N VAL A 337 0.12 1.77 7.83
CA VAL A 337 -0.59 1.22 6.66
C VAL A 337 -0.28 -0.26 6.50
N GLU A 338 -1.29 -1.10 6.68
CA GLU A 338 -1.16 -2.57 6.69
C GLU A 338 -0.62 -3.17 5.38
N THR A 339 -1.02 -2.62 4.24
CA THR A 339 -0.77 -3.24 2.92
C THR A 339 0.28 -2.49 2.12
N SER A 340 -0.06 -1.33 1.56
CA SER A 340 0.84 -0.58 0.71
C SER A 340 0.42 0.89 0.60
N VAL A 341 1.43 1.74 0.44
CA VAL A 341 1.29 3.15 0.07
C VAL A 341 1.80 3.31 -1.35
N HIS A 342 0.91 3.72 -2.25
CA HIS A 342 1.26 3.99 -3.65
C HIS A 342 1.23 5.49 -3.90
N VAL A 343 2.33 6.04 -4.43
CA VAL A 343 2.46 7.47 -4.72
C VAL A 343 2.74 7.68 -6.19
N GLN A 344 1.80 8.30 -6.90
CA GLN A 344 1.85 8.41 -8.34
C GLN A 344 1.60 9.83 -8.86
N SER A 345 2.36 10.25 -9.87
CA SER A 345 2.16 11.54 -10.56
C SER A 345 2.15 12.75 -9.61
N CYS A 346 2.97 12.70 -8.56
CA CYS A 346 3.04 13.73 -7.52
C CYS A 346 4.29 14.60 -7.68
N ASP A 347 4.18 15.87 -7.29
CA ASP A 347 5.26 16.86 -7.41
C ASP A 347 5.46 17.58 -6.08
N SER A 348 6.69 17.59 -5.58
CA SER A 348 7.08 18.33 -4.37
C SER A 348 6.21 17.96 -3.17
N VAL A 349 5.95 16.66 -2.99
CA VAL A 349 5.14 16.11 -1.88
C VAL A 349 6.07 15.52 -0.81
N ARG A 350 5.75 15.81 0.44
CA ARG A 350 6.35 15.15 1.61
C ARG A 350 5.40 14.09 2.16
N VAL A 351 5.83 12.85 2.24
CA VAL A 351 5.05 11.75 2.84
C VAL A 351 5.78 11.21 4.06
N ILE A 352 5.10 11.18 5.20
CA ILE A 352 5.60 10.66 6.48
C ILE A 352 4.73 9.47 6.84
N VAL A 353 5.25 8.24 6.78
CA VAL A 353 4.42 7.05 6.90
C VAL A 353 5.15 5.80 7.41
N VAL A 354 4.48 5.06 8.29
CA VAL A 354 4.81 3.66 8.58
C VAL A 354 3.97 2.77 7.68
N CYS A 355 4.57 1.89 6.88
CA CYS A 355 3.81 1.05 5.95
C CYS A 355 4.48 -0.29 5.69
N HIS A 356 3.68 -1.30 5.34
CA HIS A 356 4.24 -2.58 4.92
C HIS A 356 5.01 -2.46 3.60
N ARG A 357 4.48 -1.74 2.62
CA ARG A 357 5.16 -1.44 1.35
C ARG A 357 4.99 0.01 0.90
N LEU A 358 6.00 0.54 0.23
CA LEU A 358 5.98 1.85 -0.41
C LEU A 358 6.35 1.70 -1.89
N ALA A 359 5.53 2.21 -2.80
CA ALA A 359 5.79 2.18 -4.25
C ALA A 359 5.56 3.55 -4.90
N LEU A 360 6.50 3.98 -5.73
CA LEU A 360 6.57 5.33 -6.30
C LEU A 360 6.61 5.29 -7.84
N ALA A 361 5.79 6.10 -8.51
CA ALA A 361 5.79 6.23 -9.97
C ALA A 361 5.55 7.67 -10.43
N ALA A 362 6.27 8.11 -11.47
CA ALA A 362 6.07 9.43 -12.08
C ALA A 362 6.10 10.60 -11.07
N THR A 363 6.96 10.55 -10.05
CA THR A 363 7.06 11.60 -9.02
C THR A 363 8.24 12.55 -9.27
N THR A 364 8.16 13.78 -8.79
CA THR A 364 9.25 14.77 -8.92
C THR A 364 9.45 15.54 -7.63
N GLY A 365 10.67 15.62 -7.12
CA GLY A 365 11.00 16.42 -5.92
C GLY A 365 10.31 15.96 -4.63
N CYS A 366 9.87 14.70 -4.57
CA CYS A 366 9.17 14.16 -3.41
C CYS A 366 10.15 13.66 -2.33
N THR A 367 9.78 13.82 -1.07
CA THR A 367 10.55 13.31 0.08
C THR A 367 9.71 12.33 0.89
N PHE A 368 10.26 11.15 1.17
CA PHE A 368 9.61 10.06 1.89
C PHE A 368 10.34 9.80 3.20
N TYR A 369 9.63 9.98 4.30
CA TYR A 369 10.10 9.63 5.64
C TYR A 369 9.36 8.38 6.09
N THR A 370 10.02 7.23 6.06
CA THR A 370 9.31 5.96 6.20
C THR A 370 9.99 4.97 7.12
N LEU A 371 9.15 4.12 7.71
CA LEU A 371 9.53 2.89 8.40
C LEU A 371 8.80 1.78 7.66
N THR A 372 9.56 0.86 7.08
CA THR A 372 8.98 -0.22 6.28
C THR A 372 9.82 -1.50 6.34
N PRO A 373 9.19 -2.68 6.53
CA PRO A 373 9.88 -3.96 6.54
C PRO A 373 10.21 -4.48 5.13
N THR A 374 9.96 -3.69 4.09
CA THR A 374 10.24 -4.06 2.69
C THR A 374 10.99 -2.92 1.99
N GLN A 375 11.72 -3.23 0.93
CA GLN A 375 12.43 -2.20 0.16
C GLN A 375 11.44 -1.29 -0.58
N PRO A 376 11.52 0.05 -0.43
CA PRO A 376 10.70 0.95 -1.23
C PRO A 376 10.92 0.75 -2.72
N LEU A 377 9.85 0.63 -3.51
CA LEU A 377 9.91 0.36 -4.94
C LEU A 377 9.87 1.65 -5.75
N ILE A 378 10.87 1.85 -6.58
CA ILE A 378 10.96 2.99 -7.51
C ILE A 378 10.65 2.49 -8.92
N LEU A 379 9.47 2.86 -9.41
CA LEU A 379 8.98 2.55 -10.76
C LEU A 379 9.42 3.66 -11.75
N SER A 380 8.83 3.70 -12.94
CA SER A 380 9.23 4.61 -14.02
C SER A 380 8.86 6.07 -13.77
N GLY A 381 9.63 6.99 -14.37
CA GLY A 381 9.30 8.42 -14.41
C GLY A 381 9.56 9.23 -13.13
N ASN A 382 10.31 8.69 -12.17
CA ASN A 382 10.64 9.40 -10.93
C ASN A 382 11.88 10.31 -11.10
N GLN A 383 11.90 11.46 -10.42
CA GLN A 383 13.00 12.42 -10.45
C GLN A 383 13.20 13.09 -9.09
N ALA A 384 14.46 13.28 -8.68
CA ALA A 384 14.83 13.98 -7.44
C ALA A 384 14.10 13.46 -6.19
N VAL A 385 13.94 12.15 -6.06
CA VAL A 385 13.32 11.51 -4.89
C VAL A 385 14.30 11.51 -3.71
N SER A 386 13.82 11.81 -2.51
CA SER A 386 14.63 11.72 -1.29
C SER A 386 14.00 10.76 -0.28
N PHE A 387 14.79 9.86 0.31
CA PHE A 387 14.37 8.97 1.40
C PHE A 387 15.02 9.36 2.71
N ALA A 388 14.30 9.21 3.81
CA ALA A 388 14.74 9.55 5.15
C ALA A 388 14.08 8.60 6.17
N PRO A 389 14.67 8.43 7.36
CA PRO A 389 14.04 7.64 8.41
C PRO A 389 12.73 8.29 8.85
N PHE A 390 11.76 7.48 9.25
CA PHE A 390 10.57 7.97 9.94
C PHE A 390 10.96 8.77 11.18
N HIS A 391 10.30 9.92 11.43
CA HIS A 391 10.85 10.98 12.31
C HIS A 391 9.77 11.76 13.07
N THR A 392 8.64 11.12 13.30
CA THR A 392 7.53 11.66 14.07
C THR A 392 6.99 10.59 15.00
N HIS A 393 6.12 10.96 15.93
CA HIS A 393 5.26 10.03 16.62
C HIS A 393 3.91 10.69 16.90
N TYR A 394 2.93 9.88 17.26
CA TYR A 394 1.74 10.34 17.94
C TYR A 394 1.39 9.34 19.05
N PRO A 395 0.65 9.75 20.10
CA PRO A 395 0.47 8.96 21.31
C PRO A 395 -0.02 7.50 21.13
N MET A 396 -0.86 7.22 20.13
CA MET A 396 -1.36 5.85 19.83
C MET A 396 -0.55 5.11 18.74
N LEU A 397 0.64 5.59 18.36
CA LEU A 397 1.33 5.09 17.17
C LEU A 397 1.73 3.61 17.30
N GLU A 398 2.32 3.21 18.42
CA GLU A 398 2.77 1.83 18.62
C GLU A 398 1.59 0.85 18.68
N ASP A 399 0.48 1.22 19.30
CA ASP A 399 -0.76 0.44 19.29
C ASP A 399 -1.30 0.25 17.86
N HIS A 400 -1.34 1.34 17.07
CA HIS A 400 -1.76 1.26 15.68
C HIS A 400 -0.81 0.39 14.84
N MET A 401 0.51 0.42 15.12
CA MET A 401 1.50 -0.44 14.46
C MET A 401 1.25 -1.91 14.77
N ALA A 402 1.02 -2.25 16.05
CA ALA A 402 0.73 -3.61 16.49
C ALA A 402 -0.57 -4.14 15.87
N GLN A 403 -1.62 -3.32 15.80
CA GLN A 403 -2.91 -3.69 15.19
C GLN A 403 -2.79 -4.10 13.72
N VAL A 404 -1.92 -3.42 12.95
CA VAL A 404 -1.69 -3.71 11.52
C VAL A 404 -0.51 -4.67 11.27
N GLY A 405 0.13 -5.15 12.34
CA GLY A 405 1.22 -6.13 12.26
C GLY A 405 2.52 -5.57 11.71
N LEU A 406 2.82 -4.31 12.04
CA LEU A 406 4.08 -3.64 11.73
C LEU A 406 4.93 -3.52 12.99
N ALA A 407 6.21 -3.83 12.85
CA ALA A 407 7.22 -3.70 13.88
C ALA A 407 8.26 -2.65 13.46
N THR A 408 9.12 -2.25 14.39
CA THR A 408 10.23 -1.32 14.13
C THR A 408 11.38 -1.95 13.34
N LEU A 409 11.47 -3.27 13.36
CA LEU A 409 12.44 -4.07 12.60
C LEU A 409 11.73 -5.26 11.93
N PRO A 410 12.17 -5.69 10.73
CA PRO A 410 13.21 -5.06 9.91
C PRO A 410 12.75 -3.70 9.35
N ASN A 411 13.72 -2.84 8.97
CA ASN A 411 13.43 -1.51 8.43
C ASN A 411 14.38 -1.19 7.26
N TYR A 412 13.84 -1.16 6.03
CA TYR A 412 14.60 -1.03 4.78
C TYR A 412 14.38 0.30 4.05
N TRP A 413 14.00 1.36 4.80
CA TRP A 413 13.72 2.69 4.24
C TRP A 413 14.89 3.28 3.41
N ASP A 414 16.13 2.91 3.73
CA ASP A 414 17.38 3.38 3.10
C ASP A 414 17.84 2.53 1.91
N SER A 415 17.13 1.43 1.64
CA SER A 415 17.50 0.43 0.65
C SER A 415 16.45 0.32 -0.47
N PRO A 416 16.09 1.40 -1.17
CA PRO A 416 15.05 1.36 -2.20
C PRO A 416 15.51 0.58 -3.44
N MET A 417 14.57 -0.16 -4.04
CA MET A 417 14.80 -0.96 -5.24
C MET A 417 14.32 -0.23 -6.49
N LEU A 418 15.23 0.03 -7.43
CA LEU A 418 14.91 0.53 -8.77
C LEU A 418 14.41 -0.61 -9.65
N VAL A 419 13.10 -0.63 -9.90
CA VAL A 419 12.46 -1.71 -10.66
C VAL A 419 12.42 -1.40 -12.17
N CYS A 420 12.37 -0.10 -12.51
CA CYS A 420 12.46 0.40 -13.88
C CYS A 420 13.87 0.93 -14.18
N ARG A 421 14.65 0.21 -14.98
CA ARG A 421 15.87 0.79 -15.58
C ARG A 421 15.53 1.38 -16.94
N ASP A 422 15.21 2.67 -16.97
CA ASP A 422 15.39 3.45 -18.20
C ASP A 422 16.89 3.75 -18.32
N SER A 423 17.44 3.51 -19.52
CA SER A 423 18.88 3.60 -19.76
C SER A 423 19.38 5.04 -19.62
N GLY A 424 19.86 5.43 -18.43
CA GLY A 424 20.58 6.70 -18.24
C GLY A 424 20.55 7.30 -16.84
N ASP A 425 19.60 6.94 -15.97
CA ASP A 425 19.38 7.69 -14.72
C ASP A 425 20.08 7.05 -13.51
N THR A 426 21.30 7.49 -13.21
CA THR A 426 22.06 7.07 -12.02
C THR A 426 21.68 7.85 -10.75
N GLY A 427 20.73 8.78 -10.81
CA GLY A 427 20.40 9.72 -9.74
C GLY A 427 18.91 9.89 -9.44
N VAL A 428 18.09 8.86 -9.68
CA VAL A 428 16.62 8.93 -9.47
C VAL A 428 16.26 9.28 -8.03
N PHE A 429 17.02 8.76 -7.07
CA PHE A 429 16.81 8.99 -5.65
C PHE A 429 18.13 9.27 -4.91
N ARG A 430 18.01 9.84 -3.72
CA ARG A 430 19.08 10.00 -2.73
C ARG A 430 18.57 9.78 -1.32
N LEU A 431 19.45 9.53 -0.37
CA LEU A 431 19.13 9.67 1.04
C LEU A 431 19.16 11.15 1.42
N LEU A 432 18.21 11.59 2.23
CA LEU A 432 18.15 12.97 2.71
C LEU A 432 19.36 13.22 3.61
N PRO A 433 20.19 14.24 3.34
CA PRO A 433 21.32 14.55 4.20
C PRO A 433 20.87 14.81 5.65
N PRO A 434 21.61 14.33 6.67
CA PRO A 434 21.31 14.64 8.07
C PRO A 434 21.26 16.15 8.37
N SER A 435 22.01 16.96 7.60
CA SER A 435 21.98 18.43 7.67
C SER A 435 20.65 19.05 7.28
N ASP A 436 19.79 18.32 6.57
CA ASP A 436 18.51 18.78 6.03
C ASP A 436 17.33 18.08 6.72
N PHE A 437 17.62 17.20 7.69
CA PHE A 437 16.64 16.44 8.44
C PHE A 437 16.15 17.20 9.66
N TYR A 438 14.84 17.39 9.82
CA TYR A 438 14.24 18.11 10.94
C TYR A 438 13.15 17.22 11.56
N PRO A 439 12.99 17.21 12.90
CA PRO A 439 11.90 16.47 13.52
C PRO A 439 10.55 17.07 13.09
N PHE A 440 9.55 16.21 12.95
CA PHE A 440 8.19 16.63 12.61
C PHE A 440 7.29 16.45 13.83
N VAL A 441 6.47 17.47 14.12
CA VAL A 441 5.55 17.48 15.24
C VAL A 441 4.13 17.38 14.69
N VAL A 442 3.38 16.38 15.13
CA VAL A 442 1.95 16.26 14.84
C VAL A 442 1.21 17.31 15.67
N PRO A 443 0.49 18.27 15.06
CA PRO A 443 -0.06 19.43 15.77
C PRO A 443 -1.43 19.15 16.43
N PHE A 444 -1.71 17.90 16.80
CA PHE A 444 -3.00 17.48 17.37
C PHE A 444 -2.77 16.77 18.71
N GLU A 445 -3.54 17.17 19.71
CA GLU A 445 -3.58 16.48 20.99
C GLU A 445 -4.33 15.16 20.86
N MET A 446 -3.75 14.09 21.40
CA MET A 446 -4.31 12.75 21.46
C MET A 446 -3.88 12.09 22.77
N GLU A 447 -4.65 11.13 23.24
CA GLU A 447 -4.27 10.29 24.39
C GLU A 447 -3.49 9.05 23.91
N GLY A 448 -2.51 8.60 24.68
CA GLY A 448 -1.70 7.41 24.41
C GLY A 448 -0.31 7.47 25.03
N ASP A 449 0.43 6.38 24.94
CA ASP A 449 1.68 6.16 25.70
C ASP A 449 2.95 6.40 24.87
N THR A 450 2.86 6.48 23.54
CA THR A 450 4.02 6.70 22.68
C THR A 450 4.52 8.15 22.80
N THR A 451 5.75 8.32 23.30
CA THR A 451 6.39 9.64 23.54
C THR A 451 7.62 9.90 22.68
N GLU A 452 8.04 8.92 21.90
CA GLU A 452 9.22 9.00 21.03
C GLU A 452 8.97 8.30 19.69
N THR A 453 9.86 8.53 18.72
CA THR A 453 9.77 7.90 17.40
C THR A 453 10.08 6.40 17.51
N PRO A 454 9.13 5.51 17.15
CA PRO A 454 9.35 4.06 17.26
C PRO A 454 10.55 3.61 16.43
N GLY A 455 11.42 2.80 17.05
CA GLY A 455 12.64 2.29 16.41
C GLY A 455 13.82 3.27 16.44
N GLY A 456 13.62 4.49 16.94
CA GLY A 456 14.66 5.51 17.00
C GLY A 456 15.10 6.01 15.63
N LEU A 457 16.21 6.77 15.62
CA LEU A 457 16.82 7.29 14.40
C LEU A 457 18.20 6.66 14.19
N PRO A 458 18.64 6.48 12.93
CA PRO A 458 20.03 6.10 12.66
C PRO A 458 21.00 7.13 13.25
N GLN A 459 22.20 6.65 13.63
CA GLN A 459 23.18 7.42 14.38
C GLN A 459 23.53 8.77 13.75
N GLU A 460 23.73 8.82 12.42
CA GLU A 460 24.08 10.05 11.70
C GLU A 460 23.00 11.14 11.83
N TYR A 461 21.72 10.74 11.74
CA TYR A 461 20.58 11.66 11.91
C TYR A 461 20.44 12.09 13.36
N GLN A 462 20.63 11.15 14.30
CA GLN A 462 20.55 11.44 15.73
C GLN A 462 21.65 12.43 16.18
N GLU A 463 22.87 12.27 15.67
CA GLU A 463 23.98 13.19 15.92
C GLU A 463 23.73 14.57 15.33
N ALA A 464 23.18 14.66 14.11
CA ALA A 464 22.81 15.93 13.50
C ALA A 464 21.75 16.68 14.32
N LEU A 465 20.75 15.98 14.87
CA LEU A 465 19.77 16.58 15.79
C LEU A 465 20.41 17.05 17.09
N ARG A 466 21.25 16.22 17.71
CA ARG A 466 21.96 16.55 18.96
C ARG A 466 22.83 17.80 18.80
N GLN A 467 23.58 17.90 17.70
CA GLN A 467 24.40 19.08 17.41
C GLN A 467 23.56 20.36 17.27
N ARG A 468 22.35 20.26 16.71
CA ARG A 468 21.44 21.41 16.60
C ARG A 468 20.85 21.81 17.94
N GLU A 469 20.42 20.85 18.75
CA GLU A 469 19.96 21.12 20.11
C GLU A 469 21.05 21.79 20.94
N GLN A 470 22.30 21.34 20.83
CA GLN A 470 23.44 21.98 21.45
C GLN A 470 23.62 23.43 20.98
N LYS A 471 23.49 23.71 19.68
CA LYS A 471 23.54 25.09 19.16
C LYS A 471 22.42 25.97 19.73
N VAL A 472 21.21 25.43 19.87
CA VAL A 472 20.07 26.14 20.48
C VAL A 472 20.35 26.42 21.96
N GLN A 473 20.86 25.44 22.71
CA GLN A 473 21.21 25.61 24.13
C GLN A 473 22.33 26.62 24.32
N VAL A 474 23.36 26.59 23.48
CA VAL A 474 24.44 27.59 23.49
C VAL A 474 23.88 28.98 23.22
N TRP A 475 23.03 29.14 22.20
CA TRP A 475 22.38 30.42 21.90
C TRP A 475 21.51 30.93 23.07
N GLN A 476 20.68 30.06 23.67
CA GLN A 476 19.87 30.42 24.84
C GLN A 476 20.74 30.87 26.02
N ARG A 477 21.87 30.19 26.25
CA ARG A 477 22.85 30.57 27.27
C ARG A 477 23.48 31.93 26.97
N THR A 478 23.92 32.16 25.73
CA THR A 478 24.47 33.45 25.29
C THR A 478 23.47 34.59 25.49
N VAL A 479 22.19 34.40 25.16
CA VAL A 479 21.14 35.40 25.37
C VAL A 479 20.93 35.68 26.86
N LYS A 480 20.98 34.64 27.71
CA LYS A 480 20.84 34.77 29.17
C LYS A 480 22.04 35.50 29.80
N GLU A 481 23.25 35.20 29.34
CA GLU A 481 24.51 35.76 29.84
C GLU A 481 24.81 37.16 29.30
N ALA A 482 24.17 37.57 28.20
CA ALA A 482 24.35 38.90 27.60
C ALA A 482 23.89 40.08 28.49
N GLY A 483 23.27 39.83 29.65
CA GLY A 483 22.94 40.87 30.63
C GLY A 483 21.93 41.91 30.11
N LEU A 484 21.13 41.57 29.11
CA LEU A 484 20.21 42.49 28.43
C LEU A 484 19.22 43.14 29.41
N THR A 485 19.10 44.47 29.33
CA THR A 485 18.09 45.24 30.07
C THR A 485 16.68 44.88 29.61
N ARG A 486 15.66 45.26 30.39
CA ARG A 486 14.25 44.96 30.05
C ARG A 486 13.86 45.49 28.66
N ASP A 487 14.34 46.69 28.30
CA ASP A 487 14.03 47.31 27.01
C ASP A 487 14.80 46.66 25.86
N GLN A 488 16.07 46.29 26.08
CA GLN A 488 16.86 45.54 25.10
C GLN A 488 16.28 44.15 24.85
N ARG A 489 15.77 43.46 25.88
CA ARG A 489 15.07 42.18 25.71
C ARG A 489 13.82 42.31 24.86
N LYS A 490 13.02 43.38 25.07
CA LYS A 490 11.85 43.66 24.21
C LYS A 490 12.25 43.92 22.76
N GLN A 491 13.28 44.72 22.53
CA GLN A 491 13.79 44.98 21.18
C GLN A 491 14.31 43.70 20.51
N PHE A 492 15.06 42.89 21.24
CA PHE A 492 15.55 41.61 20.75
C PHE A 492 14.40 40.64 20.41
N GLN A 493 13.41 40.53 21.28
CA GLN A 493 12.20 39.73 21.06
C GLN A 493 11.50 40.14 19.75
N MET A 494 11.26 41.44 19.54
CA MET A 494 10.65 41.94 18.31
C MET A 494 11.46 41.61 17.05
N LEU A 495 12.80 41.66 17.12
CA LEU A 495 13.66 41.28 16.00
C LEU A 495 13.57 39.78 15.69
N VAL A 496 13.58 38.94 16.73
CA VAL A 496 13.44 37.48 16.58
C VAL A 496 12.07 37.15 15.98
N GLU A 497 10.99 37.77 16.47
CA GLU A 497 9.64 37.58 15.95
C GLU A 497 9.52 38.03 14.49
N ASN A 498 10.09 39.18 14.13
CA ASN A 498 10.12 39.64 12.74
C ASN A 498 10.89 38.67 11.84
N LYS A 499 12.06 38.20 12.27
CA LYS A 499 12.84 37.20 11.51
C LYS A 499 12.12 35.86 11.41
N PHE A 500 11.43 35.43 12.45
CA PHE A 500 10.61 34.24 12.43
C PHE A 500 9.43 34.39 11.45
N TYR A 501 8.78 35.55 11.42
CA TYR A 501 7.71 35.84 10.48
C TYR A 501 8.19 35.89 9.02
N GLU A 502 9.33 36.54 8.75
CA GLU A 502 9.98 36.50 7.43
C GLU A 502 10.25 35.06 7.00
N TRP A 503 10.78 34.23 7.91
CA TRP A 503 11.03 32.82 7.66
C TRP A 503 9.74 32.01 7.39
N LEU A 504 8.66 32.24 8.15
CA LEU A 504 7.36 31.59 7.93
C LEU A 504 6.78 31.88 6.55
N VAL A 505 6.95 33.12 6.06
CA VAL A 505 6.51 33.52 4.73
C VAL A 505 7.38 32.90 3.64
N GLN A 506 8.71 32.93 3.80
CA GLN A 506 9.66 32.37 2.83
C GLN A 506 9.53 30.84 2.69
N THR A 507 9.22 30.15 3.79
CA THR A 507 9.10 28.67 3.81
C THR A 507 7.70 28.17 3.49
N GLY A 508 6.68 29.05 3.41
CA GLY A 508 5.29 28.66 3.21
C GLY A 508 4.59 28.08 4.45
N ASN A 509 5.30 27.92 5.58
CA ASN A 509 4.77 27.36 6.83
C ASN A 509 3.69 28.24 7.48
N ARG A 510 3.60 29.52 7.09
CA ARG A 510 2.52 30.41 7.53
C ARG A 510 1.14 29.83 7.25
N GLN A 511 0.92 29.24 6.08
CA GLN A 511 -0.39 28.69 5.71
C GLN A 511 -0.81 27.56 6.65
N GLN A 512 0.14 26.74 7.09
CA GLN A 512 -0.11 25.67 8.06
C GLN A 512 -0.61 26.26 9.39
N LEU A 513 0.10 27.27 9.92
CA LEU A 513 -0.28 27.93 11.17
C LEU A 513 -1.66 28.59 11.07
N ASP A 514 -1.88 29.40 10.03
CA ASP A 514 -3.17 30.09 9.83
C ASP A 514 -4.35 29.11 9.75
N SER A 515 -4.12 27.92 9.19
CA SER A 515 -5.15 26.86 9.09
C SER A 515 -5.35 26.01 10.35
N LEU A 516 -4.39 26.03 11.29
CA LEU A 516 -4.48 25.32 12.57
C LEU A 516 -5.13 26.16 13.66
N VAL A 517 -5.19 27.49 13.50
CA VAL A 517 -5.88 28.38 14.43
C VAL A 517 -7.39 28.14 14.34
N PRO A 518 -8.07 27.72 15.41
CA PRO A 518 -9.52 27.59 15.42
C PRO A 518 -10.15 28.93 15.05
N PRO A 519 -11.21 28.98 14.21
CA PRO A 519 -11.95 30.21 14.02
C PRO A 519 -12.41 30.69 15.40
N ALA A 520 -12.15 31.96 15.72
CA ALA A 520 -12.60 32.56 16.97
C ALA A 520 -14.07 32.22 17.20
N MET A 521 -14.44 31.70 18.38
CA MET A 521 -15.82 31.38 18.73
C MET A 521 -16.69 32.63 18.58
N GLY A 522 -17.25 32.81 17.39
CA GLY A 522 -18.04 33.96 16.97
C GLY A 522 -19.34 33.48 16.38
N SER A 523 -20.42 33.70 17.13
CA SER A 523 -21.83 33.48 16.80
C SER A 523 -22.30 32.04 16.57
N LYS A 524 -22.99 31.51 17.58
CA LYS A 524 -24.09 30.56 17.39
C LYS A 524 -25.04 31.13 16.33
N GLN A 525 -25.08 30.57 15.12
CA GLN A 525 -26.28 30.62 14.29
C GLN A 525 -27.01 29.30 14.46
N ALA A 526 -28.21 29.40 15.02
CA ALA A 526 -29.13 28.31 15.25
C ALA A 526 -29.40 27.56 13.93
N ALA A 527 -29.31 26.23 13.99
CA ALA A 527 -29.79 25.36 12.94
C ALA A 527 -31.33 25.42 12.92
N GLY A 528 -31.89 25.83 11.77
CA GLY A 528 -33.24 25.51 11.34
C GLY A 528 -33.18 24.52 10.20
#